data_AF-A0A6A6ZC52-F1
#
_entry.id   AF-A0A6A6ZC52-F1
#
_cell.length_a   1.000
_cell.length_b   1.000
_cell.length_c   1.000
_cell.angle_alpha   90.00
_cell.angle_beta   90.00
_cell.angle_gamma   90.00
#
_symmetry.space_group_name_H-M   'P 1'
#
loop_
_entity.id
_entity.type
_entity.pdbx_description
1 polymer ?
#
loop_
_entity_poly.entity_id
_entity_poly.type
_entity_poly.pdbx_seq_one_letter_code
_entity_poly.pdbx_strand_id
1 'polypeptide(L)'
;MAQLLHPDFKAGITHAEATAADKKTHDLLMEQQDALKAESWDYAIALSIQMRENQLRVYKPGSSPIGGTWNALGSIYKQAGRLQEAEDAVEKGLAIYAAVCDYNEMSMARETLAAIKEAQGQFDEARKVRLEGKDRKEISCTSDTCPWTSVPFRMENGGLSKMFALEELKQCAACKAAFYCSKRCQKHDWKTRHKPLCQKHTGAV
;
A
#
# COMPACT_ATOMS: atom_id res chain seq x y z
N MET A 1 0.32 7.96 -30.34
CA MET A 1 -0.71 7.67 -29.33
C MET A 1 -0.02 7.24 -28.04
N ALA A 2 -0.40 7.78 -26.88
CA ALA A 2 0.24 7.43 -25.61
C ALA A 2 0.06 5.95 -25.21
N GLN A 3 -0.93 5.25 -25.78
CA GLN A 3 -1.15 3.81 -25.58
C GLN A 3 0.05 2.93 -25.96
N LEU A 4 0.96 3.43 -26.80
CA LEU A 4 2.24 2.77 -27.10
C LEU A 4 3.24 2.82 -25.93
N LEU A 5 3.01 3.70 -24.95
CA LEU A 5 3.81 3.89 -23.74
C LEU A 5 3.22 3.12 -22.55
N HIS A 6 1.88 3.10 -22.43
CA HIS A 6 1.19 2.39 -21.37
C HIS A 6 -0.20 1.91 -21.84
N PRO A 7 -0.52 0.59 -21.74
CA PRO A 7 -1.77 0.03 -22.27
C PRO A 7 -3.04 0.53 -21.56
N ASP A 8 -2.87 1.06 -20.35
CA ASP A 8 -3.97 1.57 -19.54
C ASP A 8 -4.38 3.02 -19.83
N PHE A 9 -3.67 3.73 -20.72
CA PHE A 9 -4.16 5.03 -21.16
C PHE A 9 -5.49 4.90 -21.90
N LYS A 10 -6.37 5.88 -21.70
CA LYS A 10 -7.60 6.04 -22.45
C LYS A 10 -7.29 6.23 -23.94
N ALA A 11 -8.23 5.83 -24.79
CA ALA A 11 -8.12 6.08 -26.22
C ALA A 11 -8.05 7.59 -26.50
N GLY A 12 -7.22 7.98 -27.48
CA GLY A 12 -7.06 9.39 -27.88
C GLY A 12 -6.08 10.21 -27.05
N ILE A 13 -5.57 9.68 -25.92
CA ILE A 13 -4.56 10.39 -25.12
C ILE A 13 -3.26 10.55 -25.91
N THR A 14 -2.83 11.80 -26.03
CA THR A 14 -1.57 12.18 -26.66
C THR A 14 -0.39 11.96 -25.70
N HIS A 15 0.82 11.84 -26.26
CA HIS A 15 2.04 11.76 -25.44
C HIS A 15 2.17 12.98 -24.53
N ALA A 16 1.88 14.18 -25.05
CA ALA A 16 1.97 15.43 -24.29
C ALA A 16 1.01 15.47 -23.10
N GLU A 17 -0.24 15.00 -23.26
CA GLU A 17 -1.20 14.92 -22.16
C GLU A 17 -0.76 13.93 -21.07
N ALA A 18 -0.24 12.77 -21.48
CA ALA A 18 0.31 11.77 -20.54
C ALA A 18 1.50 12.36 -19.76
N THR A 19 2.48 12.95 -20.45
CA THR A 19 3.64 13.59 -19.81
C THR A 19 3.24 14.73 -18.87
N ALA A 20 2.28 15.56 -19.27
CA ALA A 20 1.79 16.65 -18.42
C ALA A 20 1.07 16.12 -17.16
N ALA A 21 0.29 15.04 -17.31
CA ALA A 21 -0.35 14.39 -16.18
C ALA A 21 0.68 13.76 -15.23
N ASP A 22 1.70 13.09 -15.74
CA ASP A 22 2.77 12.50 -14.93
C ASP A 22 3.56 13.57 -14.17
N LYS A 23 3.94 14.66 -14.85
CA LYS A 23 4.60 15.81 -14.21
C LYS A 23 3.76 16.39 -13.08
N LYS A 24 2.47 16.67 -13.32
CA LYS A 24 1.57 17.19 -12.29
C LYS A 24 1.41 16.22 -11.12
N THR A 25 1.35 14.91 -11.39
CA THR A 25 1.27 13.89 -10.33
C THR A 25 2.54 13.88 -9.48
N HIS A 26 3.71 14.03 -10.11
CA HIS A 26 4.98 14.16 -9.39
C HIS A 26 5.01 15.40 -8.49
N ASP A 27 4.60 16.56 -9.01
CA ASP A 27 4.58 17.80 -8.23
C ASP A 27 3.66 17.69 -7.00
N LEU A 28 2.43 17.17 -7.20
CA LEU A 28 1.46 16.94 -6.11
C LEU A 28 1.98 15.94 -5.06
N LEU A 29 2.72 14.93 -5.49
CA LEU A 29 3.33 13.96 -4.60
C LEU A 29 4.40 14.60 -3.73
N MET A 30 5.29 15.43 -4.30
CA MET A 30 6.32 16.11 -3.51
C MET A 30 5.68 16.96 -2.41
N GLU A 31 4.63 17.71 -2.77
CA GLU A 31 3.85 18.49 -1.81
C GLU A 31 3.16 17.62 -0.76
N GLN A 32 2.61 16.47 -1.16
CA GLN A 32 2.02 15.52 -0.23
C GLN A 32 3.05 15.00 0.77
N GLN A 33 4.27 14.70 0.34
CA GLN A 33 5.32 14.23 1.26
C GLN A 33 5.63 15.27 2.32
N ASP A 34 5.61 16.55 1.97
CA ASP A 34 5.82 17.63 2.93
C ASP A 34 4.62 17.79 3.87
N ALA A 35 3.39 17.64 3.35
CA ALA A 35 2.18 17.60 4.17
C ALA A 35 2.19 16.42 5.16
N LEU A 36 2.65 15.24 4.74
CA LEU A 36 2.77 14.05 5.60
C LEU A 36 3.82 14.25 6.69
N LYS A 37 4.99 14.81 6.36
CA LYS A 37 6.03 15.15 7.37
C LYS A 37 5.53 16.18 8.38
N ALA A 38 4.70 17.11 7.93
CA ALA A 38 4.06 18.12 8.77
C ALA A 38 2.80 17.60 9.50
N GLU A 39 2.47 16.31 9.38
CA GLU A 39 1.26 15.67 9.94
C GLU A 39 -0.04 16.41 9.56
N SER A 40 -0.04 17.09 8.42
CA SER A 40 -1.18 17.82 7.87
C SER A 40 -2.08 16.85 7.10
N TRP A 41 -2.72 15.94 7.85
CA TRP A 41 -3.41 14.77 7.29
C TRP A 41 -4.49 15.12 6.26
N ASP A 42 -5.38 16.06 6.58
CA ASP A 42 -6.45 16.46 5.65
C ASP A 42 -5.88 17.06 4.35
N TYR A 43 -4.74 17.75 4.44
CA TYR A 43 -4.08 18.28 3.25
C TYR A 43 -3.44 17.17 2.41
N ALA A 44 -2.74 16.23 3.05
CA ALA A 44 -2.18 15.05 2.38
C ALA A 44 -3.26 14.19 1.70
N ILE A 45 -4.44 14.06 2.34
CA ILE A 45 -5.63 13.40 1.78
C ILE A 45 -6.16 14.16 0.57
N ALA A 46 -6.32 15.48 0.66
CA ALA A 46 -6.77 16.30 -0.46
C ALA A 46 -5.82 16.19 -1.66
N LEU A 47 -4.50 16.18 -1.44
CA LEU A 47 -3.49 16.00 -2.48
C LEU A 47 -3.57 14.60 -3.12
N SER A 48 -3.81 13.53 -2.33
CA SER A 48 -4.06 12.18 -2.87
C SER A 48 -5.26 12.14 -3.81
N ILE A 49 -6.34 12.82 -3.42
CA ILE A 49 -7.57 12.87 -4.22
C ILE A 49 -7.29 13.61 -5.53
N GLN A 50 -6.61 14.77 -5.47
CA GLN A 50 -6.21 15.53 -6.66
C GLN A 50 -5.29 14.74 -7.60
N MET A 51 -4.35 13.96 -7.05
CA MET A 51 -3.48 13.08 -7.83
C MET A 51 -4.29 12.03 -8.59
N ARG A 52 -5.23 11.38 -7.90
CA ARG A 52 -6.13 10.40 -8.54
C ARG A 52 -6.99 11.03 -9.62
N GLU A 53 -7.58 12.19 -9.36
CA GLU A 53 -8.36 12.93 -10.36
C GLU A 53 -7.52 13.28 -11.59
N ASN A 54 -6.28 13.71 -11.37
CA ASN A 54 -5.34 13.99 -12.45
C ASN A 54 -4.99 12.73 -13.26
N GLN A 55 -4.72 11.59 -12.59
CA GLN A 55 -4.49 10.32 -13.27
C GLN A 55 -5.73 9.83 -14.03
N LEU A 56 -6.94 10.00 -13.48
CA LEU A 56 -8.20 9.65 -14.14
C LEU A 56 -8.45 10.44 -15.44
N ARG A 57 -7.75 11.55 -15.68
CA ARG A 57 -7.83 12.25 -16.98
C ARG A 57 -7.21 11.42 -18.10
N VAL A 58 -6.15 10.67 -17.81
CA VAL A 58 -5.36 9.94 -18.81
C VAL A 58 -5.51 8.42 -18.73
N TYR A 59 -5.64 7.85 -17.53
CA TYR A 59 -5.76 6.40 -17.31
C TYR A 59 -7.21 5.94 -17.26
N LYS A 60 -7.47 4.70 -17.70
CA LYS A 60 -8.75 4.01 -17.52
C LYS A 60 -9.07 3.89 -16.01
N PRO A 61 -10.33 4.09 -15.56
CA PRO A 61 -10.65 4.04 -14.14
C PRO A 61 -10.33 2.72 -13.43
N GLY A 62 -10.34 1.60 -14.15
CA GLY A 62 -10.01 0.27 -13.62
C GLY A 62 -8.57 -0.16 -13.87
N SER A 63 -7.62 0.77 -14.05
CA SER A 63 -6.22 0.42 -14.27
C SER A 63 -5.41 0.32 -12.98
N SER A 64 -4.29 -0.41 -13.03
CA SER A 64 -3.38 -0.57 -11.89
C SER A 64 -2.92 0.76 -11.27
N PRO A 65 -2.54 1.81 -12.06
CA PRO A 65 -2.24 3.14 -11.50
C PRO A 65 -3.35 3.73 -10.61
N ILE A 66 -4.62 3.58 -11.01
CA ILE A 66 -5.75 4.05 -10.20
C ILE A 66 -5.90 3.22 -8.92
N GLY A 67 -5.68 1.90 -8.99
CA GLY A 67 -5.59 1.04 -7.81
C GLY A 67 -4.53 1.53 -6.82
N GLY A 68 -3.36 1.95 -7.32
CA GLY A 68 -2.27 2.53 -6.53
C GLY A 68 -2.68 3.76 -5.74
N THR A 69 -3.44 4.66 -6.37
CA THR A 69 -3.92 5.87 -5.67
C THR A 69 -4.90 5.56 -4.56
N TRP A 70 -5.74 4.53 -4.71
CA TRP A 70 -6.66 4.07 -3.67
C TRP A 70 -5.91 3.45 -2.49
N ASN A 71 -4.92 2.60 -2.78
CA ASN A 71 -4.09 2.00 -1.74
C ASN A 71 -3.28 3.05 -0.96
N ALA A 72 -2.69 4.03 -1.66
CA ALA A 72 -1.97 5.14 -1.03
C ALA A 72 -2.88 5.97 -0.12
N LEU A 73 -4.09 6.30 -0.58
CA LEU A 73 -5.09 7.02 0.20
C LEU A 73 -5.48 6.24 1.47
N GLY A 74 -5.65 4.92 1.36
CA GLY A 74 -5.90 4.05 2.51
C GLY A 74 -4.77 4.07 3.54
N SER A 75 -3.51 4.05 3.09
CA SER A 75 -2.35 4.18 3.99
C SER A 75 -2.34 5.53 4.74
N ILE A 76 -2.71 6.62 4.06
CA ILE A 76 -2.76 7.96 4.67
C ILE A 76 -3.92 8.07 5.66
N TYR A 77 -5.11 7.57 5.31
CA TYR A 77 -6.24 7.52 6.26
C TYR A 77 -5.89 6.71 7.52
N LYS A 78 -5.17 5.59 7.38
CA LYS A 78 -4.69 4.80 8.52
C LYS A 78 -3.79 5.64 9.43
N GLN A 79 -2.82 6.37 8.86
CA GLN A 79 -1.93 7.25 9.63
C GLN A 79 -2.69 8.39 10.33
N ALA A 80 -3.74 8.91 9.69
CA ALA A 80 -4.65 9.91 10.25
C ALA A 80 -5.63 9.34 11.31
N GLY A 81 -5.59 8.02 11.61
CA GLY A 81 -6.52 7.36 12.53
C GLY A 81 -7.94 7.14 11.98
N ARG A 82 -8.18 7.44 10.70
CA ARG A 82 -9.47 7.29 9.99
C ARG A 82 -9.63 5.87 9.46
N LEU A 83 -9.71 4.90 10.37
CA LEU A 83 -9.54 3.48 10.04
C LEU A 83 -10.64 2.90 9.14
N GLN A 84 -11.88 3.39 9.22
CA GLN A 84 -12.95 2.92 8.33
C GLN A 84 -12.74 3.44 6.90
N GLU A 85 -12.44 4.74 6.74
CA GLU A 85 -12.16 5.28 5.41
C GLU A 85 -10.88 4.68 4.79
N ALA A 86 -9.91 4.30 5.64
CA ALA A 86 -8.73 3.57 5.22
C ALA A 86 -9.09 2.23 4.59
N GLU A 87 -9.91 1.44 5.27
CA GLU A 87 -10.39 0.14 4.81
C GLU A 87 -11.16 0.28 3.49
N ASP A 88 -12.17 1.15 3.44
CA ASP A 88 -12.98 1.39 2.24
C ASP A 88 -12.12 1.80 1.03
N ALA A 89 -11.05 2.57 1.26
CA ALA A 89 -10.12 2.99 0.21
C ALA A 89 -9.26 1.82 -0.29
N VAL A 90 -8.66 1.03 0.61
CA VAL A 90 -7.82 -0.11 0.20
C VAL A 90 -8.63 -1.20 -0.50
N GLU A 91 -9.87 -1.46 -0.06
CA GLU A 91 -10.76 -2.43 -0.71
C GLU A 91 -11.08 -2.05 -2.16
N LYS A 92 -11.28 -0.76 -2.46
CA LYS A 92 -11.43 -0.28 -3.84
C LYS A 92 -10.18 -0.54 -4.68
N GLY A 93 -9.00 -0.33 -4.11
CA GLY A 93 -7.72 -0.64 -4.76
C GLY A 93 -7.59 -2.14 -5.05
N LEU A 94 -7.86 -2.99 -4.05
CA LEU A 94 -7.86 -4.45 -4.18
C LEU A 94 -8.81 -4.95 -5.27
N ALA A 95 -10.02 -4.40 -5.35
CA ALA A 95 -10.98 -4.76 -6.38
C ALA A 95 -10.46 -4.45 -7.80
N ILE A 96 -9.78 -3.31 -7.98
CA ILE A 96 -9.15 -2.95 -9.25
C ILE A 96 -8.03 -3.93 -9.58
N TYR A 97 -7.08 -4.13 -8.65
CA TYR A 97 -5.94 -5.02 -8.89
C TYR A 97 -6.36 -6.45 -9.18
N ALA A 98 -7.41 -6.94 -8.51
CA ALA A 98 -8.00 -8.25 -8.79
C ALA A 98 -8.59 -8.32 -10.21
N ALA A 99 -9.29 -7.27 -10.66
CA ALA A 99 -9.89 -7.23 -12.00
C ALA A 99 -8.85 -7.21 -13.14
N VAL A 100 -7.67 -6.63 -12.89
CA VAL A 100 -6.56 -6.60 -13.87
C VAL A 100 -5.49 -7.66 -13.63
N CYS A 101 -5.72 -8.57 -12.67
CA CYS A 101 -4.79 -9.63 -12.28
C CYS A 101 -3.38 -9.13 -11.90
N ASP A 102 -3.29 -7.98 -11.25
CA ASP A 102 -2.01 -7.41 -10.76
C ASP A 102 -1.69 -7.94 -9.35
N TYR A 103 -1.21 -9.18 -9.31
CA TYR A 103 -1.03 -9.90 -8.05
C TYR A 103 0.02 -9.31 -7.11
N ASN A 104 1.03 -8.63 -7.66
CA ASN A 104 2.05 -7.95 -6.85
C ASN A 104 1.44 -6.79 -6.07
N GLU A 105 0.68 -5.93 -6.78
CA GLU A 105 -0.01 -4.82 -6.15
C GLU A 105 -1.14 -5.28 -5.22
N MET A 106 -1.84 -6.38 -5.56
CA MET A 106 -2.79 -7.03 -4.64
C MET A 106 -2.12 -7.42 -3.32
N SER A 107 -0.92 -8.01 -3.35
CA SER A 107 -0.20 -8.39 -2.13
C SER A 107 0.14 -7.17 -1.26
N MET A 108 0.59 -6.08 -1.89
CA MET A 108 0.88 -4.81 -1.19
C MET A 108 -0.36 -4.19 -0.56
N ALA A 109 -1.49 -4.22 -1.27
CA ALA A 109 -2.76 -3.72 -0.77
C ALA A 109 -3.32 -4.61 0.35
N ARG A 110 -3.17 -5.94 0.27
CA ARG A 110 -3.49 -6.87 1.37
C ARG A 110 -2.69 -6.57 2.63
N GLU A 111 -1.39 -6.27 2.50
CA GLU A 111 -0.58 -5.89 3.66
C GLU A 111 -1.08 -4.58 4.29
N THR A 112 -1.47 -3.61 3.47
CA THR A 112 -2.02 -2.34 3.96
C THR A 112 -3.36 -2.57 4.68
N LEU A 113 -4.25 -3.39 4.10
CA LEU A 113 -5.51 -3.80 4.73
C LEU A 113 -5.28 -4.53 6.06
N ALA A 114 -4.32 -5.47 6.09
CA ALA A 114 -3.97 -6.18 7.31
C ALA A 114 -3.42 -5.23 8.40
N ALA A 115 -2.62 -4.24 8.03
CA ALA A 115 -2.15 -3.22 8.96
C ALA A 115 -3.29 -2.33 9.49
N ILE A 116 -4.31 -2.05 8.68
CA ILE A 116 -5.53 -1.35 9.11
C ILE A 116 -6.31 -2.24 10.11
N LYS A 117 -6.48 -3.52 9.81
CA LYS A 117 -7.12 -4.50 10.70
C LYS A 117 -6.40 -4.64 12.05
N GLU A 118 -5.06 -4.66 12.06
CA GLU A 118 -4.28 -4.60 13.30
C GLU A 118 -4.57 -3.33 14.12
N ALA A 119 -4.65 -2.16 13.46
CA ALA A 119 -4.96 -0.91 14.13
C ALA A 119 -6.38 -0.87 14.71
N GLN A 120 -7.33 -1.59 14.07
CA GLN A 120 -8.68 -1.82 14.58
C GLN A 120 -8.75 -2.88 15.70
N GLY A 121 -7.66 -3.61 15.97
CA GLY A 121 -7.61 -4.71 16.93
C GLY A 121 -8.10 -6.07 16.39
N GLN A 122 -8.36 -6.15 15.08
CA GLN A 122 -8.87 -7.32 14.36
C GLN A 122 -7.70 -8.19 13.84
N PHE A 123 -6.97 -8.84 14.76
CA PHE A 123 -5.73 -9.57 14.44
C PHE A 123 -5.98 -10.88 13.68
N ASP A 124 -7.09 -11.56 13.93
CA ASP A 124 -7.43 -12.79 13.23
C ASP A 124 -7.76 -12.51 11.75
N GLU A 125 -8.49 -11.41 11.50
CA GLU A 125 -8.79 -10.89 10.17
C GLU A 125 -7.51 -10.42 9.47
N ALA A 126 -6.65 -9.65 10.16
CA ALA A 126 -5.36 -9.24 9.63
C ALA A 126 -4.52 -10.45 9.17
N ARG A 127 -4.49 -11.51 9.99
CA ARG A 127 -3.81 -12.76 9.66
C ARG A 127 -4.44 -13.43 8.44
N LYS A 128 -5.77 -13.50 8.37
CA LYS A 128 -6.50 -14.08 7.24
C LYS A 128 -6.14 -13.36 5.94
N VAL A 129 -6.22 -12.03 5.92
CA VAL A 129 -5.91 -11.19 4.76
C VAL A 129 -4.48 -11.43 4.25
N ARG A 130 -3.47 -11.46 5.14
CA ARG A 130 -2.08 -11.74 4.74
C ARG A 130 -1.89 -13.13 4.15
N LEU A 131 -2.67 -14.11 4.60
CA LEU A 131 -2.57 -15.49 4.16
C LEU A 131 -3.34 -15.79 2.86
N GLU A 132 -4.14 -14.85 2.34
CA GLU A 132 -4.86 -15.04 1.07
C GLU A 132 -3.93 -15.27 -0.12
N GLY A 133 -2.74 -14.67 -0.11
CA GLY A 133 -1.73 -14.84 -1.17
C GLY A 133 -0.79 -16.04 -0.98
N LYS A 134 -0.93 -16.82 0.10
CA LYS A 134 0.06 -17.83 0.49
C LYS A 134 0.30 -18.90 -0.58
N ASP A 135 -0.75 -19.35 -1.25
CA ASP A 135 -0.68 -20.45 -2.22
C ASP A 135 0.04 -20.02 -3.51
N ARG A 136 0.17 -18.70 -3.71
CA ARG A 136 0.90 -18.08 -4.82
C ARG A 136 2.26 -17.52 -4.42
N LYS A 137 2.65 -17.69 -3.14
CA LYS A 137 3.88 -17.11 -2.57
C LYS A 137 3.86 -15.58 -2.61
N GLU A 138 2.67 -15.02 -2.43
CA GLU A 138 2.36 -13.58 -2.46
C GLU A 138 2.10 -13.08 -1.04
N ILE A 139 3.06 -13.27 -0.14
CA ILE A 139 3.00 -12.69 1.21
C ILE A 139 4.07 -11.61 1.33
N SER A 140 3.67 -10.43 1.78
CA SER A 140 4.56 -9.30 2.03
C SER A 140 5.12 -9.32 3.47
N CYS A 141 6.25 -8.64 3.67
CA CYS A 141 6.78 -8.38 5.00
C CYS A 141 5.95 -7.29 5.70
N THR A 142 5.55 -7.54 6.94
CA THR A 142 4.74 -6.62 7.77
C THR A 142 5.48 -5.37 8.24
N SER A 143 6.81 -5.37 8.20
CA SER A 143 7.59 -4.20 8.61
C SER A 143 7.47 -3.07 7.58
N ASP A 144 7.02 -1.91 8.05
CA ASP A 144 6.83 -0.67 7.28
C ASP A 144 8.13 -0.02 6.77
N THR A 145 9.28 -0.43 7.29
CA THR A 145 10.63 -0.01 6.86
C THR A 145 11.41 -1.13 6.16
N CYS A 146 10.73 -2.22 5.79
CA CYS A 146 11.38 -3.31 5.08
C CYS A 146 11.81 -2.83 3.68
N PRO A 147 13.10 -2.95 3.30
CA PRO A 147 13.61 -2.44 2.03
C PRO A 147 12.92 -2.99 0.77
N TRP A 148 12.17 -4.09 0.92
CA TRP A 148 11.43 -4.74 -0.16
C TRP A 148 9.96 -4.35 -0.23
N THR A 149 9.39 -3.70 0.80
CA THR A 149 7.95 -3.41 0.89
C THR A 149 7.66 -1.95 1.23
N SER A 150 8.61 -1.21 1.81
CA SER A 150 8.46 0.21 2.11
C SER A 150 8.72 1.05 0.85
N VAL A 151 7.67 1.60 0.26
CA VAL A 151 7.77 2.68 -0.73
C VAL A 151 7.91 4.03 -0.01
N PRO A 152 8.42 5.07 -0.69
CA PRO A 152 7.45 5.76 -1.55
C PRO A 152 7.74 5.60 -3.03
N PHE A 153 8.97 5.36 -3.47
CA PHE A 153 9.30 5.31 -4.89
C PHE A 153 10.34 4.22 -5.13
N ARG A 154 10.17 3.49 -6.24
CA ARG A 154 11.21 2.69 -6.89
C ARG A 154 12.53 3.46 -6.79
N MET A 155 13.41 3.08 -5.86
CA MET A 155 14.75 3.66 -5.86
C MET A 155 15.43 3.26 -7.17
N GLU A 156 16.36 4.11 -7.59
CA GLU A 156 17.13 4.19 -8.83
C GLU A 156 17.80 2.88 -9.33
N ASN A 157 17.59 1.76 -8.64
CA ASN A 157 18.16 0.43 -8.92
C ASN A 157 17.12 -0.60 -9.39
N GLY A 158 15.86 -0.22 -9.66
CA GLY A 158 14.89 -1.10 -10.33
C GLY A 158 14.47 -2.36 -9.54
N GLY A 159 14.63 -2.37 -8.21
CA GLY A 159 14.20 -3.49 -7.37
C GLY A 159 12.68 -3.56 -7.24
N LEU A 160 12.07 -4.65 -7.73
CA LEU A 160 10.66 -4.96 -7.50
C LEU A 160 10.41 -5.25 -6.01
N SER A 161 9.21 -4.93 -5.52
CA SER A 161 8.78 -5.38 -4.21
C SER A 161 8.88 -6.91 -4.13
N LYS A 162 9.56 -7.42 -3.10
CA LYS A 162 9.74 -8.86 -2.95
C LYS A 162 8.53 -9.46 -2.22
N MET A 163 7.89 -10.41 -2.88
CA MET A 163 6.93 -11.31 -2.25
C MET A 163 7.62 -12.57 -1.77
N PHE A 164 7.06 -13.19 -0.74
CA PHE A 164 7.65 -14.32 -0.04
C PHE A 164 6.65 -15.47 0.05
N ALA A 165 7.17 -16.69 -0.02
CA ALA A 165 6.44 -17.86 0.42
C ALA A 165 6.31 -17.84 1.96
N LEU A 166 5.26 -18.50 2.49
CA LEU A 166 4.99 -18.49 3.93
C LEU A 166 6.15 -19.08 4.74
N GLU A 167 6.79 -20.11 4.22
CA GLU A 167 7.93 -20.79 4.82
C GLU A 167 9.22 -19.94 4.88
N GLU A 168 9.32 -18.88 4.06
CA GLU A 168 10.43 -17.93 4.11
C GLU A 168 10.27 -16.88 5.21
N LEU A 169 9.06 -16.76 5.78
CA LEU A 169 8.70 -15.71 6.72
C LEU A 169 8.77 -16.16 8.17
N LYS A 170 9.18 -15.24 9.03
CA LYS A 170 9.12 -15.37 10.48
C LYS A 170 7.79 -14.83 10.96
N GLN A 171 7.04 -15.63 11.70
CA GLN A 171 5.79 -15.20 12.31
C GLN A 171 6.04 -14.64 13.71
N CYS A 172 5.30 -13.60 14.10
CA CYS A 172 5.25 -13.16 15.49
C CYS A 172 4.68 -14.29 16.36
N ALA A 173 5.45 -14.75 17.36
CA ALA A 173 5.07 -15.90 18.17
C ALA A 173 3.88 -15.62 19.10
N ALA A 174 3.63 -14.35 19.44
CA ALA A 174 2.55 -13.95 20.34
C ALA A 174 1.20 -13.85 19.60
N CYS A 175 1.05 -12.88 18.70
CA CYS A 175 -0.22 -12.65 18.00
C CYS A 175 -0.45 -13.54 16.78
N LYS A 176 0.61 -14.15 16.22
CA LYS A 176 0.56 -14.95 14.99
C LYS A 176 0.05 -14.21 13.73
N ALA A 177 -0.16 -12.90 13.79
CA ALA A 177 -0.71 -12.11 12.69
C ALA A 177 0.34 -11.41 11.83
N ALA A 178 1.51 -11.06 12.39
CA ALA A 178 2.59 -10.38 11.67
C ALA A 178 3.65 -11.35 11.13
N PHE A 179 4.14 -11.08 9.92
CA PHE A 179 5.10 -11.91 9.19
C PHE A 179 6.31 -11.09 8.70
N TYR A 180 7.52 -11.63 8.84
CA TYR A 180 8.76 -10.89 8.61
C TYR A 180 9.75 -11.67 7.77
N CYS A 181 10.30 -11.04 6.73
CA CYS A 181 11.34 -11.64 5.88
C CYS A 181 12.69 -11.84 6.61
N SER A 182 12.90 -11.17 7.75
CA SER A 182 14.16 -11.26 8.50
C SER A 182 13.97 -10.94 9.98
N LYS A 183 14.93 -11.37 10.82
CA LYS A 183 15.00 -10.96 12.24
C LYS A 183 15.17 -9.44 12.38
N ARG A 184 15.80 -8.78 11.41
CA ARG A 184 15.99 -7.32 11.41
C ARG A 184 14.64 -6.61 11.30
N CYS A 185 13.81 -6.98 10.32
CA CYS A 185 12.46 -6.44 10.15
C CYS A 185 11.60 -6.70 11.39
N GLN A 186 11.60 -7.94 11.91
CA GLN A 186 10.86 -8.29 13.12
C GLN A 186 11.25 -7.41 14.32
N LYS A 187 12.56 -7.27 14.59
CA LYS A 187 13.05 -6.48 15.73
C LYS A 187 12.79 -4.98 15.58
N HIS A 188 12.86 -4.46 14.36
CA HIS A 188 12.60 -3.06 14.10
C HIS A 188 11.12 -2.74 14.27
N ASP A 189 10.24 -3.47 13.57
CA ASP A 189 8.78 -3.30 13.66
C ASP A 189 8.27 -3.50 15.09
N TRP A 190 8.83 -4.46 15.84
CA TRP A 190 8.53 -4.62 17.27
C TRP A 190 8.78 -3.33 18.06
N LYS A 191 9.88 -2.63 17.80
CA LYS A 191 10.23 -1.40 18.54
C LYS A 191 9.43 -0.18 18.09
N THR A 192 9.13 -0.07 16.80
CA THR A 192 8.56 1.15 16.22
C THR A 192 7.04 1.16 16.19
N ARG A 193 6.39 0.00 16.06
CA ARG A 193 4.95 -0.07 15.77
C ARG A 193 4.23 -1.27 16.40
N HIS A 194 4.75 -2.48 16.24
CA HIS A 194 3.97 -3.71 16.48
C HIS A 194 3.79 -4.06 17.95
N LYS A 195 4.79 -3.82 18.83
CA LYS A 195 4.72 -4.21 20.25
C LYS A 195 3.44 -3.75 20.97
N PRO A 196 3.08 -2.44 20.97
CA PRO A 196 1.90 -1.98 21.71
C PRO A 196 0.60 -2.61 21.19
N LEU A 197 0.47 -2.77 19.87
CA LEU A 197 -0.70 -3.40 19.25
C LEU A 197 -0.78 -4.89 19.62
N CYS A 198 0.35 -5.60 19.52
CA CYS A 198 0.45 -7.02 19.84
C CYS A 198 0.12 -7.29 21.32
N GLN A 199 0.71 -6.52 22.24
CA GLN A 199 0.48 -6.67 23.68
C GLN A 199 -0.98 -6.44 24.06
N LYS A 200 -1.60 -5.40 23.48
CA LYS A 200 -3.03 -5.12 23.66
C LYS A 200 -3.91 -6.27 23.19
N HIS A 201 -3.59 -6.88 22.05
CA HIS A 201 -4.34 -8.02 21.52
C HIS A 201 -4.16 -9.29 22.35
N THR A 202 -2.93 -9.62 22.75
CA THR A 202 -2.64 -10.89 23.46
C THR A 202 -2.84 -10.80 24.97
N GLY A 203 -3.16 -9.62 25.52
CA GLY A 203 -3.24 -9.40 26.97
C GLY A 203 -1.89 -9.55 27.69
N ALA A 204 -0.76 -9.44 26.96
CA ALA A 204 0.57 -9.59 27.52
C ALA A 204 1.08 -8.23 28.04
N VAL A 205 1.41 -8.17 29.34
CA VAL A 205 1.97 -6.98 30.02
C VAL A 205 3.42 -6.74 29.61
#